data_AF-A0A4T0CTV3-F1
#
_entry.id   AF-A0A4T0CTV3-F1
#
_cell.length_a   1.000
_cell.length_b   1.000
_cell.length_c   1.000
_cell.angle_alpha   90.00
_cell.angle_beta   90.00
_cell.angle_gamma   90.00
#
_symmetry.space_group_name_H-M   'P 1'
#
loop_
_entity.id
_entity.type
_entity.pdbx_description
1 polymer ?
#
loop_
_entity_poly.entity_id
_entity_poly.type
_entity_poly.pdbx_seq_one_letter_code
_entity_poly.pdbx_strand_id
1 'polypeptide(L)'
;MKLAATRPEYFDTEKLGVPINDMDCVGTIVSFSSALIWISLPRQGIYLRSQEIEDYTALWRYIAYVIGCPVEGLLETKEQSKRILDSIMMHEIAPTRTSQILANNVIRSLQDQPPGYASSDFLCAGARWLNGNELCDALALPKPSIYYTALMAGQCIFFGFWCYTNRMNKSTDQKKLVVLRDIFWKIIVKGGLKGEETSFDFKYVPEYSIMTEMGGVEEAKLSKKEIEIASLKWLLMGVAVVSVVGFVVTKASLLGGRVAVWGVKSAWSMLQT
;
A
#
# COMPACT_ATOMS: atom_id res chain seq x y z
N MET A 1 19.30 19.92 24.55
CA MET A 1 17.85 20.11 24.82
C MET A 1 17.60 20.18 26.32
N LYS A 2 16.86 21.18 26.82
CA LYS A 2 16.65 21.37 28.28
C LYS A 2 15.92 20.19 28.94
N LEU A 3 14.90 19.62 28.28
CA LEU A 3 14.10 18.52 28.83
C LEU A 3 14.91 17.24 29.05
N ALA A 4 15.66 16.79 28.04
CA ALA A 4 16.54 15.63 28.15
C ALA A 4 17.63 15.79 29.23
N ALA A 5 18.16 17.02 29.40
CA ALA A 5 19.13 17.30 30.45
C ALA A 5 18.53 17.22 31.88
N THR A 6 17.25 17.57 32.02
CA THR A 6 16.55 17.51 33.31
C THR A 6 15.89 16.16 33.60
N ARG A 7 15.65 15.33 32.57
CA ARG A 7 14.95 14.05 32.61
C ARG A 7 15.52 13.09 31.55
N PRO A 8 16.70 12.51 31.79
CA PRO A 8 17.35 11.63 30.83
C PRO A 8 16.53 10.37 30.52
N GLU A 9 15.65 9.93 31.42
CA GLU A 9 14.74 8.81 31.25
C GLU A 9 13.58 9.08 30.26
N TYR A 10 13.29 10.35 29.96
CA TYR A 10 12.21 10.72 29.03
C TYR A 10 12.59 10.51 27.57
N PHE A 11 13.83 10.88 27.20
CA PHE A 11 14.34 10.71 25.84
C PHE A 11 15.87 10.68 25.84
N ASP A 12 16.45 9.58 25.37
CA ASP A 12 17.90 9.35 25.30
C ASP A 12 18.48 9.97 24.02
N THR A 13 18.90 11.24 24.11
CA THR A 13 19.50 11.97 22.98
C THR A 13 20.86 11.46 22.57
N GLU A 14 21.61 10.83 23.48
CA GLU A 14 22.94 10.30 23.16
C GLU A 14 22.81 9.09 22.25
N LYS A 15 21.83 8.23 22.54
CA LYS A 15 21.55 7.03 21.74
C LYS A 15 20.73 7.33 20.48
N LEU A 16 19.71 8.19 20.57
CA LEU A 16 18.72 8.40 19.51
C LEU A 16 18.95 9.68 18.68
N GLY A 17 19.92 10.51 19.06
CA GLY A 17 20.16 11.79 18.42
C GLY A 17 19.13 12.86 18.77
N VAL A 18 19.10 13.94 17.98
CA VAL A 18 18.07 14.99 18.11
C VAL A 18 16.78 14.48 17.45
N PRO A 19 15.62 14.54 18.11
CA PRO A 19 14.36 14.05 17.55
C PRO A 19 13.89 14.94 16.38
N ILE A 20 13.27 14.32 15.38
CA ILE A 20 12.77 15.00 14.18
C ILE A 20 13.90 15.75 13.49
N ASN A 21 15.03 15.07 13.32
CA ASN A 21 16.17 15.60 12.58
C ASN A 21 15.96 15.45 11.06
N ASP A 22 16.89 15.97 10.28
CA ASP A 22 16.87 15.92 8.82
C ASP A 22 16.69 14.51 8.25
N MET A 23 17.34 13.51 8.86
CA MET A 23 17.23 12.12 8.43
C MET A 23 15.86 11.52 8.78
N ASP A 24 15.28 11.87 9.94
CA ASP A 24 13.91 11.48 10.30
C ASP A 24 12.89 12.06 9.30
N CYS A 25 13.07 13.33 8.91
CA CYS A 25 12.25 14.01 7.91
C CYS A 25 12.36 13.33 6.54
N VAL A 26 13.59 13.11 6.07
CA VAL A 26 13.86 12.44 4.79
C VAL A 26 13.30 11.01 4.80
N GLY A 27 13.50 10.28 5.89
CA GLY A 27 12.98 8.93 6.08
C GLY A 27 11.47 8.85 6.03
N THR A 28 10.81 9.83 6.64
CA THR A 28 9.34 9.97 6.55
C THR A 28 8.92 10.25 5.11
N ILE A 29 9.57 11.19 4.41
CA ILE A 29 9.26 11.47 3.00
C ILE A 29 9.37 10.23 2.13
N VAL A 30 10.47 9.45 2.22
CA VAL A 30 10.63 8.26 1.37
C VAL A 30 9.66 7.13 1.76
N SER A 31 9.22 7.07 3.02
CA SER A 31 8.20 6.11 3.47
C SER A 31 6.82 6.39 2.87
N PHE A 32 6.44 7.65 2.68
CA PHE A 32 5.17 8.03 2.03
C PHE A 32 5.27 8.16 0.50
N SER A 33 6.47 8.27 -0.06
CA SER A 33 6.70 8.43 -1.49
C SER A 33 7.28 7.16 -2.12
N SER A 34 8.58 6.98 -1.97
CA SER A 34 9.40 5.95 -2.58
C SER A 34 8.92 4.53 -2.26
N ALA A 35 8.56 4.27 -1.01
CA ALA A 35 8.06 2.96 -0.59
C ALA A 35 6.80 2.55 -1.37
N LEU A 36 5.93 3.49 -1.75
CA LEU A 36 4.76 3.17 -2.56
C LEU A 36 5.16 2.71 -3.98
N ILE A 37 6.15 3.38 -4.59
CA ILE A 37 6.62 3.08 -5.95
C ILE A 37 7.31 1.72 -6.01
N TRP A 38 8.23 1.45 -5.08
CA TRP A 38 9.15 0.31 -5.17
C TRP A 38 8.79 -0.86 -4.25
N ILE A 39 7.86 -0.69 -3.31
CA ILE A 39 7.42 -1.76 -2.39
C ILE A 39 5.92 -2.00 -2.53
N SER A 40 5.08 -1.02 -2.19
CA SER A 40 3.64 -1.27 -2.00
C SER A 40 2.88 -1.55 -3.31
N LEU A 41 3.14 -0.80 -4.39
CA LEU A 41 2.49 -1.04 -5.67
C LEU A 41 2.98 -2.35 -6.33
N PRO A 42 4.29 -2.67 -6.38
CA PRO A 42 4.77 -3.97 -6.86
C PRO A 42 4.20 -5.16 -6.10
N ARG A 43 4.07 -5.07 -4.76
CA ARG A 43 3.42 -6.11 -3.94
C ARG A 43 1.95 -6.33 -4.28
N GLN A 44 1.29 -5.36 -4.92
CA GLN A 44 -0.07 -5.49 -5.46
C GLN A 44 -0.10 -5.85 -6.95
N GLY A 45 1.06 -6.09 -7.58
CA GLY A 45 1.17 -6.39 -9.00
C GLY A 45 1.03 -5.16 -9.91
N ILE A 46 1.17 -3.94 -9.38
CA ILE A 46 1.03 -2.68 -10.11
C ILE A 46 2.40 -2.05 -10.32
N TYR A 47 2.78 -1.81 -11.58
CA TYR A 47 4.07 -1.23 -11.95
C TYR A 47 3.88 0.08 -12.73
N LEU A 48 4.42 1.16 -12.18
CA LEU A 48 4.39 2.49 -12.77
C LEU A 48 5.33 2.60 -13.98
N ARG A 49 5.00 3.49 -14.93
CA ARG A 49 5.88 3.93 -16.02
C ARG A 49 6.95 4.86 -15.49
N SER A 50 8.05 4.95 -16.20
CA SER A 50 9.11 5.92 -15.90
C SER A 50 8.57 7.34 -15.70
N GLN A 51 7.66 7.82 -16.56
CA GLN A 51 7.07 9.15 -16.40
C GLN A 51 6.19 9.27 -15.15
N GLU A 52 5.38 8.26 -14.82
CA GLU A 52 4.55 8.28 -13.62
C GLU A 52 5.39 8.32 -12.34
N ILE A 53 6.56 7.66 -12.36
CA ILE A 53 7.53 7.72 -11.28
C ILE A 53 8.13 9.12 -11.17
N GLU A 54 8.56 9.73 -12.29
CA GLU A 54 9.09 11.11 -12.29
C GLU A 54 8.08 12.12 -11.75
N ASP A 55 6.83 12.06 -12.22
CA ASP A 55 5.78 12.99 -11.82
C ASP A 55 5.45 12.85 -10.32
N TYR A 56 5.36 11.61 -9.84
CA TYR A 56 5.08 11.33 -8.44
C TYR A 56 6.24 11.71 -7.51
N THR A 57 7.48 11.42 -7.91
CA THR A 57 8.68 11.86 -7.18
C THR A 57 8.77 13.39 -7.16
N ALA A 58 8.47 14.08 -8.26
CA ALA A 58 8.48 15.55 -8.32
C ALA A 58 7.45 16.17 -7.36
N LEU A 59 6.25 15.58 -7.24
CA LEU A 59 5.25 16.01 -6.27
C LEU A 59 5.78 15.88 -4.83
N TRP A 60 6.37 14.74 -4.48
CA TRP A 60 6.89 14.52 -3.13
C TRP A 60 8.14 15.33 -2.81
N ARG A 61 8.97 15.64 -3.81
CA ARG A 61 10.07 16.60 -3.70
C ARG A 61 9.55 17.99 -3.35
N TYR A 62 8.45 18.43 -3.97
CA TYR A 62 7.81 19.69 -3.62
C TYR A 62 7.22 19.67 -2.20
N ILE A 63 6.55 18.58 -1.80
CA ILE A 63 6.03 18.44 -0.43
C ILE A 63 7.17 18.51 0.59
N ALA A 64 8.28 17.80 0.34
CA ALA A 64 9.48 17.84 1.18
C ALA A 64 10.00 19.27 1.35
N TYR A 65 10.11 20.02 0.25
CA TYR A 65 10.50 21.43 0.28
C TYR A 65 9.54 22.29 1.13
N VAL A 66 8.23 22.12 0.95
CA VAL A 66 7.21 22.90 1.69
C VAL A 66 7.27 22.66 3.19
N ILE A 67 7.53 21.41 3.62
CA ILE A 67 7.60 21.06 5.06
C ILE A 67 9.00 21.26 5.65
N GLY A 68 9.96 21.82 4.90
CA GLY A 68 11.31 22.11 5.36
C GLY A 68 12.24 20.89 5.45
N CYS A 69 11.90 19.77 4.80
CA CYS A 69 12.78 18.61 4.70
C CYS A 69 13.92 18.89 3.69
N PRO A 70 15.17 18.51 3.97
CA PRO A 70 16.27 18.70 3.03
C PRO A 70 16.06 17.88 1.75
N VAL A 71 16.29 18.54 0.60
CA VAL A 71 16.09 17.95 -0.73
C VAL A 71 17.41 17.85 -1.50
N GLU A 72 18.24 18.89 -1.45
CA GLU A 72 19.48 18.99 -2.20
C GLU A 72 20.42 17.81 -1.87
N GLY A 73 20.90 17.11 -2.91
CA GLY A 73 21.75 15.93 -2.78
C GLY A 73 21.07 14.66 -2.28
N LEU A 74 19.80 14.72 -1.83
CA LEU A 74 19.11 13.60 -1.17
C LEU A 74 17.83 13.14 -1.88
N LEU A 75 17.01 14.06 -2.37
CA LEU A 75 15.66 13.79 -2.90
C LEU A 75 15.39 14.50 -4.23
N GLU A 76 16.43 14.94 -4.95
CA GLU A 76 16.27 15.64 -6.23
C GLU A 76 15.86 14.69 -7.35
N THR A 77 16.33 13.44 -7.33
CA THR A 77 15.98 12.44 -8.35
C THR A 77 15.34 11.21 -7.75
N LYS A 78 14.57 10.49 -8.57
CA LYS A 78 13.97 9.20 -8.17
C LYS A 78 15.02 8.17 -7.77
N GLU A 79 16.22 8.19 -8.37
CA GLU A 79 17.32 7.30 -8.00
C GLU A 79 17.86 7.64 -6.62
N GLN A 80 17.99 8.92 -6.28
CA GLN A 80 18.41 9.33 -4.93
C GLN A 80 17.35 8.91 -3.90
N SER A 81 16.07 9.21 -4.14
CA SER A 81 15.00 8.80 -3.23
C SER A 81 14.93 7.28 -3.04
N LYS A 82 15.14 6.50 -4.11
CA LYS A 82 15.21 5.05 -4.02
C LYS A 82 16.42 4.59 -3.19
N ARG A 83 17.61 5.15 -3.41
CA ARG A 83 18.82 4.78 -2.64
C ARG A 83 18.62 5.04 -1.15
N ILE A 84 18.04 6.19 -0.80
CA ILE A 84 17.72 6.54 0.59
C ILE A 84 16.71 5.55 1.18
N LEU A 85 15.65 5.21 0.44
CA LEU A 85 14.71 4.17 0.89
C LEU A 85 15.43 2.85 1.15
N ASP A 86 16.28 2.39 0.24
CA ASP A 86 17.02 1.13 0.40
C ASP A 86 17.90 1.17 1.66
N SER A 87 18.62 2.27 1.91
CA SER A 87 19.42 2.46 3.11
C SER A 87 18.59 2.42 4.39
N ILE A 88 17.45 3.12 4.43
CA ILE A 88 16.57 3.15 5.60
C ILE A 88 15.98 1.77 5.88
N MET A 89 15.52 1.07 4.83
CA MET A 89 14.97 -0.28 4.97
C MET A 89 16.00 -1.27 5.52
N MET A 90 17.29 -1.07 5.24
CA MET A 90 18.37 -1.95 5.72
C MET A 90 18.84 -1.63 7.13
N HIS A 91 18.80 -0.36 7.54
CA HIS A 91 19.50 0.09 8.76
C HIS A 91 18.58 0.63 9.86
N GLU A 92 17.41 1.15 9.52
CA GLU A 92 16.56 1.89 10.48
C GLU A 92 15.33 1.10 10.96
N ILE A 93 15.04 -0.06 10.35
CA ILE A 93 13.88 -0.88 10.75
C ILE A 93 14.25 -1.81 11.90
N ALA A 94 13.97 -1.34 13.12
CA ALA A 94 14.12 -2.10 14.36
C ALA A 94 12.85 -2.01 15.22
N PRO A 95 11.88 -2.93 15.06
CA PRO A 95 10.65 -2.93 15.84
C PRO A 95 10.91 -2.98 17.35
N THR A 96 10.30 -2.06 18.09
CA THR A 96 10.34 -2.00 19.55
C THR A 96 9.00 -2.37 20.16
N ARG A 97 8.93 -2.48 21.50
CA ARG A 97 7.65 -2.64 22.21
C ARG A 97 6.67 -1.50 21.87
N THR A 98 7.16 -0.27 21.77
CA THR A 98 6.34 0.88 21.36
C THR A 98 5.84 0.71 19.92
N SER A 99 6.69 0.22 19.01
CA SER A 99 6.29 -0.08 17.62
C SER A 99 5.16 -1.11 17.56
N GLN A 100 5.21 -2.15 18.39
CA GLN A 100 4.14 -3.17 18.49
C GLN A 100 2.81 -2.57 18.94
N ILE A 101 2.85 -1.72 19.98
CA ILE A 101 1.66 -1.03 20.48
C ILE A 101 1.07 -0.12 19.40
N LEU A 102 1.91 0.71 18.75
CA LEU A 102 1.48 1.63 17.72
C LEU A 102 0.88 0.91 16.50
N ALA A 103 1.52 -0.15 16.01
CA ALA A 103 1.01 -0.92 14.88
C ALA A 103 -0.37 -1.54 15.18
N ASN A 104 -0.56 -2.10 16.38
CA ASN A 104 -1.85 -2.64 16.80
C ASN A 104 -2.90 -1.54 17.02
N ASN A 105 -2.51 -0.37 17.53
CA ASN A 105 -3.41 0.77 17.68
C ASN A 105 -3.89 1.32 16.33
N VAL A 106 -3.04 1.31 15.29
CA VAL A 106 -3.47 1.65 13.93
C VAL A 106 -4.56 0.69 13.45
N ILE A 107 -4.38 -0.62 13.61
CA ILE A 107 -5.41 -1.62 13.25
C ILE A 107 -6.72 -1.35 14.01
N ARG A 108 -6.64 -1.14 15.33
CA ARG A 108 -7.83 -0.85 16.17
C ARG A 108 -8.54 0.44 15.76
N SER A 109 -7.78 1.48 15.46
CA SER A 109 -8.33 2.78 15.07
C SER A 109 -9.04 2.76 13.72
N LEU A 110 -8.68 1.83 12.84
CA LEU A 110 -9.27 1.69 11.50
C LEU A 110 -10.35 0.62 11.42
N GLN A 111 -10.33 -0.35 12.36
CA GLN A 111 -11.30 -1.43 12.39
C GLN A 111 -12.72 -0.88 12.49
N ASP A 112 -13.61 -1.41 11.65
CA ASP A 112 -15.04 -1.11 11.64
C ASP A 112 -15.36 0.40 11.54
N GLN A 113 -14.42 1.18 10.99
CA GLN A 113 -14.62 2.60 10.72
C GLN A 113 -15.07 2.87 9.28
N PRO A 114 -15.87 3.92 9.04
CA PRO A 114 -16.20 4.37 7.69
C PRO A 114 -14.94 4.80 6.92
N PRO A 115 -14.96 4.75 5.57
CA PRO A 115 -16.11 4.37 4.73
C PRO A 115 -16.20 2.87 4.45
N GLY A 116 -15.17 2.08 4.78
CA GLY A 116 -15.06 0.69 4.34
C GLY A 116 -15.53 -0.37 5.34
N TYR A 117 -15.60 -0.02 6.63
CA TYR A 117 -15.95 -0.94 7.72
C TYR A 117 -15.14 -2.26 7.64
N ALA A 118 -13.82 -2.13 7.50
CA ALA A 118 -12.90 -3.26 7.39
C ALA A 118 -12.75 -3.96 8.75
N SER A 119 -12.81 -5.30 8.79
CA SER A 119 -12.45 -6.01 10.02
C SER A 119 -10.95 -5.96 10.29
N SER A 120 -10.57 -6.16 11.55
CA SER A 120 -9.17 -6.29 11.95
C SER A 120 -8.43 -7.39 11.19
N ASP A 121 -9.07 -8.53 10.92
CA ASP A 121 -8.43 -9.62 10.15
C ASP A 121 -8.10 -9.19 8.71
N PHE A 122 -9.00 -8.44 8.07
CA PHE A 122 -8.77 -7.93 6.73
C PHE A 122 -7.66 -6.87 6.71
N LEU A 123 -7.65 -5.97 7.69
CA LEU A 123 -6.57 -4.98 7.86
C LEU A 123 -5.22 -5.65 8.13
N CYS A 124 -5.18 -6.69 8.99
CA CYS A 124 -3.99 -7.48 9.26
C CYS A 124 -3.51 -8.22 8.01
N ALA A 125 -4.42 -8.75 7.19
CA ALA A 125 -4.06 -9.40 5.92
C ALA A 125 -3.41 -8.41 4.95
N GLY A 126 -3.96 -7.20 4.83
CA GLY A 126 -3.37 -6.12 4.04
C GLY A 126 -2.01 -5.69 4.56
N ALA A 127 -1.87 -5.51 5.89
CA ALA A 127 -0.60 -5.16 6.51
C ALA A 127 0.48 -6.22 6.24
N ARG A 128 0.17 -7.50 6.40
CA ARG A 128 1.08 -8.63 6.12
C ARG A 128 1.43 -8.75 4.65
N TRP A 129 0.46 -8.54 3.76
CA TRP A 129 0.69 -8.55 2.31
C TRP A 129 1.66 -7.44 1.88
N LEU A 130 1.50 -6.24 2.44
CA LEU A 130 2.26 -5.06 2.03
C LEU A 130 3.59 -4.88 2.75
N ASN A 131 3.75 -5.39 3.98
CA ASN A 131 4.97 -5.24 4.77
C ASN A 131 5.80 -6.52 4.84
N GLY A 132 5.18 -7.69 4.69
CA GLY A 132 5.81 -8.99 4.82
C GLY A 132 5.62 -9.59 6.22
N ASN A 133 5.65 -10.92 6.28
CA ASN A 133 5.32 -11.64 7.51
C ASN A 133 6.33 -11.42 8.64
N GLU A 134 7.63 -11.30 8.32
CA GLU A 134 8.69 -11.13 9.33
C GLU A 134 8.52 -9.82 10.10
N LEU A 135 8.34 -8.71 9.40
CA LEU A 135 8.11 -7.41 10.02
C LEU A 135 6.79 -7.40 10.81
N CYS A 136 5.71 -7.96 10.25
CA CYS A 136 4.44 -8.05 10.97
C CYS A 136 4.51 -8.95 12.23
N ASP A 137 5.30 -10.01 12.21
CA ASP A 137 5.55 -10.86 13.38
C ASP A 137 6.35 -10.10 14.44
N ALA A 138 7.38 -9.33 14.05
CA ALA A 138 8.12 -8.46 14.95
C ALA A 138 7.28 -7.31 15.55
N LEU A 139 6.27 -6.84 14.79
CA LEU A 139 5.26 -5.87 15.24
C LEU A 139 4.11 -6.50 16.04
N ALA A 140 4.17 -7.82 16.30
CA ALA A 140 3.15 -8.57 17.04
C ALA A 140 1.73 -8.38 16.46
N LEU A 141 1.61 -8.30 15.13
CA LEU A 141 0.31 -8.26 14.47
C LEU A 141 -0.31 -9.67 14.41
N PRO A 142 -1.62 -9.82 14.59
CA PRO A 142 -2.30 -11.11 14.44
C PRO A 142 -2.06 -11.76 13.07
N LYS A 143 -2.10 -13.10 13.03
CA LYS A 143 -2.07 -13.88 11.79
C LYS A 143 -3.52 -14.16 11.35
N PRO A 144 -4.03 -13.46 10.33
CA PRO A 144 -5.39 -13.69 9.85
C PRO A 144 -5.47 -15.04 9.14
N SER A 145 -6.69 -15.56 8.99
CA SER A 145 -6.91 -16.79 8.23
C SER A 145 -6.59 -16.61 6.74
N ILE A 146 -6.34 -17.73 6.05
CA ILE A 146 -6.07 -17.75 4.61
C ILE A 146 -7.20 -17.11 3.79
N TYR A 147 -8.42 -17.11 4.32
CA TYR A 147 -9.58 -16.47 3.70
C TYR A 147 -9.33 -14.97 3.45
N TYR A 148 -8.87 -14.22 4.46
CA TYR A 148 -8.60 -12.79 4.31
C TYR A 148 -7.39 -12.51 3.41
N THR A 149 -6.42 -13.43 3.40
CA THR A 149 -5.31 -13.38 2.44
C THR A 149 -5.82 -13.54 1.00
N ALA A 150 -6.77 -14.44 0.76
CA ALA A 150 -7.42 -14.60 -0.54
C ALA A 150 -8.25 -13.38 -0.93
N LEU A 151 -8.96 -12.74 0.02
CA LEU A 151 -9.66 -11.48 -0.25
C LEU A 151 -8.70 -10.36 -0.68
N MET A 152 -7.57 -10.22 0.02
CA MET A 152 -6.53 -9.26 -0.35
C MET A 152 -5.95 -9.53 -1.74
N ALA A 153 -5.72 -10.81 -2.09
CA ALA A 153 -5.31 -11.19 -3.44
C ALA A 153 -6.34 -10.80 -4.50
N GLY A 154 -7.64 -11.04 -4.22
CA GLY A 154 -8.74 -10.64 -5.11
C GLY A 154 -8.79 -9.13 -5.34
N GLN A 155 -8.60 -8.34 -4.29
CA GLN A 155 -8.49 -6.88 -4.39
C GLN A 155 -7.30 -6.46 -5.27
N CYS A 156 -6.12 -7.07 -5.10
CA CYS A 156 -4.94 -6.78 -5.92
C CYS A 156 -5.19 -7.10 -7.40
N ILE A 157 -5.79 -8.26 -7.70
CA ILE A 157 -6.14 -8.67 -9.06
C ILE A 157 -7.09 -7.67 -9.69
N PHE A 158 -8.12 -7.25 -8.97
CA PHE A 158 -9.08 -6.26 -9.46
C PHE A 158 -8.42 -4.92 -9.77
N PHE A 159 -7.63 -4.37 -8.84
CA PHE A 159 -6.96 -3.09 -9.06
C PHE A 159 -5.90 -3.18 -10.16
N GLY A 160 -5.16 -4.29 -10.26
CA GLY A 160 -4.24 -4.55 -11.37
C GLY A 160 -4.98 -4.53 -12.70
N PHE A 161 -6.04 -5.33 -12.83
CA PHE A 161 -6.88 -5.36 -14.04
C PHE A 161 -7.42 -3.97 -14.38
N TRP A 162 -8.00 -3.26 -13.41
CA TRP A 162 -8.54 -1.93 -13.60
C TRP A 162 -7.47 -0.93 -14.07
N CYS A 163 -6.31 -0.88 -13.40
CA CYS A 163 -5.23 0.02 -13.77
C CYS A 163 -4.70 -0.27 -15.18
N TYR A 164 -4.41 -1.52 -15.50
CA TYR A 164 -3.83 -1.86 -16.80
C TYR A 164 -4.80 -1.70 -17.96
N THR A 165 -6.07 -2.08 -17.80
CA THR A 165 -7.09 -1.89 -18.84
C THR A 165 -7.34 -0.42 -19.15
N ASN A 166 -7.45 0.43 -18.12
CA ASN A 166 -7.61 1.87 -18.30
C ASN A 166 -6.36 2.49 -18.96
N ARG A 167 -5.17 1.99 -18.60
CA ARG A 167 -3.89 2.45 -19.15
C ARG A 167 -3.71 2.13 -20.65
N MET A 168 -4.42 1.14 -21.19
CA MET A 168 -4.36 0.79 -22.62
C MET A 168 -4.99 1.86 -23.53
N ASN A 169 -5.89 2.71 -23.01
CA ASN A 169 -6.57 3.74 -23.79
C ASN A 169 -6.51 5.11 -23.09
N LYS A 170 -5.88 6.08 -23.75
CA LYS A 170 -5.71 7.45 -23.24
C LYS A 170 -7.03 8.12 -22.86
N SER A 171 -8.11 7.91 -23.62
CA SER A 171 -9.42 8.50 -23.32
C SER A 171 -10.02 7.90 -22.05
N THR A 172 -9.92 6.57 -21.90
CA THR A 172 -10.42 5.88 -20.70
C THR A 172 -9.62 6.29 -19.47
N ASP A 173 -8.30 6.39 -19.59
CA ASP A 173 -7.41 6.86 -18.52
C ASP A 173 -7.76 8.28 -18.06
N GLN A 174 -7.96 9.21 -18.99
CA GLN A 174 -8.37 10.59 -18.69
C GLN A 174 -9.75 10.65 -18.01
N LYS A 175 -10.73 9.89 -18.51
CA LYS A 175 -12.07 9.82 -17.89
C LYS A 175 -11.98 9.26 -16.47
N LYS A 176 -11.22 8.18 -16.27
CA LYS A 176 -10.97 7.60 -14.96
C LYS A 176 -10.37 8.64 -14.00
N LEU A 177 -9.40 9.45 -14.43
CA LEU A 177 -8.80 10.49 -13.59
C LEU A 177 -9.83 11.53 -13.12
N VAL A 178 -10.71 11.99 -14.02
CA VAL A 178 -11.76 12.95 -13.66
C VAL A 178 -12.74 12.36 -12.64
N VAL A 179 -13.17 11.11 -12.88
CA VAL A 179 -14.09 10.40 -11.97
C VAL A 179 -13.43 10.14 -10.61
N LEU A 180 -12.19 9.64 -10.58
CA LEU A 180 -11.47 9.37 -9.33
C LEU A 180 -11.23 10.65 -8.52
N ARG A 181 -10.92 11.77 -9.18
CA ARG A 181 -10.76 13.06 -8.50
C ARG A 181 -12.05 13.47 -7.78
N ASP A 182 -13.20 13.34 -8.43
CA ASP A 182 -14.50 13.65 -7.83
C ASP A 182 -14.85 12.68 -6.70
N ILE A 183 -14.60 11.37 -6.88
CA ILE A 183 -14.82 10.36 -5.84
C ILE A 183 -13.93 10.63 -4.62
N PHE A 184 -12.63 10.83 -4.80
CA PHE A 184 -11.71 11.10 -3.69
C PHE A 184 -12.04 12.42 -2.98
N TRP A 185 -12.44 13.46 -3.72
CA TRP A 185 -12.94 14.69 -3.11
C TRP A 185 -14.16 14.44 -2.23
N LYS A 186 -15.14 13.67 -2.71
CA LYS A 186 -16.34 13.33 -1.94
C LYS A 186 -16.01 12.49 -0.70
N ILE A 187 -15.13 11.51 -0.81
CA ILE A 187 -14.77 10.64 0.31
C ILE A 187 -13.92 11.39 1.34
N ILE A 188 -12.85 12.04 0.90
CA ILE A 188 -11.86 12.65 1.80
C ILE A 188 -12.38 13.97 2.36
N VAL A 189 -12.81 14.90 1.50
CA VAL A 189 -13.18 16.26 1.93
C VAL A 189 -14.61 16.29 2.46
N LYS A 190 -15.59 15.78 1.70
CA LYS A 190 -16.99 15.84 2.15
C LYS A 190 -17.34 14.79 3.21
N GLY A 191 -16.77 13.59 3.11
CA GLY A 191 -17.03 12.51 4.04
C GLY A 191 -16.13 12.58 5.28
N GLY A 192 -14.81 12.53 5.06
CA GLY A 192 -13.80 12.51 6.12
C GLY A 192 -13.72 13.83 6.89
N LEU A 193 -13.43 14.92 6.18
CA LEU A 193 -13.30 16.26 6.77
C LEU A 193 -14.64 16.99 6.97
N LYS A 194 -15.76 16.38 6.54
CA LYS A 194 -17.11 16.98 6.62
C LYS A 194 -17.23 18.37 5.98
N GLY A 195 -16.35 18.69 5.02
CA GLY A 195 -16.31 19.98 4.34
C GLY A 195 -15.66 21.11 5.14
N GLU A 196 -15.05 20.80 6.29
CA GLU A 196 -14.35 21.76 7.14
C GLU A 196 -12.83 21.62 6.97
N GLU A 197 -12.11 22.74 7.13
CA GLU A 197 -10.66 22.68 7.24
C GLU A 197 -10.28 22.05 8.59
N THR A 198 -9.33 21.11 8.57
CA THR A 198 -8.82 20.54 9.81
C THR A 198 -8.06 21.60 10.60
N SER A 199 -8.47 21.83 11.85
CA SER A 199 -7.64 22.60 12.78
C SER A 199 -6.58 21.68 13.39
N PHE A 200 -5.30 21.99 13.13
CA PHE A 200 -4.18 21.37 13.83
C PHE A 200 -3.82 22.22 15.04
N ASP A 201 -4.77 22.37 15.96
CA ASP A 201 -4.50 23.05 17.22
C ASP A 201 -3.44 22.23 17.97
N PHE A 202 -2.40 22.88 18.47
CA PHE A 202 -1.46 22.28 19.44
C PHE A 202 -2.20 22.07 20.78
N LYS A 203 -3.13 21.13 20.81
CA LYS A 203 -3.99 20.82 21.96
C LYS A 203 -3.32 19.89 22.95
N TYR A 204 -2.33 19.11 22.51
CA TYR A 204 -1.66 18.16 23.39
C TYR A 204 -0.50 18.83 24.14
N VAL A 205 -0.68 19.01 25.44
CA VAL A 205 0.40 19.34 26.36
C VAL A 205 1.09 18.03 26.74
N PRO A 206 2.38 17.82 26.42
CA PRO A 206 3.05 16.57 26.72
C PRO A 206 3.06 16.30 28.23
N GLU A 207 2.45 15.19 28.63
CA GLU A 207 2.52 14.71 30.01
C GLU A 207 3.68 13.72 30.15
N TYR A 208 4.44 13.85 31.24
CA TYR A 208 5.68 13.10 31.41
C TYR A 208 5.49 11.62 31.78
N SER A 209 4.29 11.24 32.24
CA SER A 209 3.95 9.88 32.68
C SER A 209 3.14 9.09 31.66
N ILE A 210 2.63 9.74 30.60
CA ILE A 210 1.79 9.06 29.61
C ILE A 210 2.69 8.42 28.56
N MET A 211 2.79 7.10 28.61
CA MET A 211 3.28 6.30 27.50
C MET A 211 2.11 5.92 26.61
N THR A 212 2.34 5.72 25.31
CA THR A 212 1.28 5.21 24.44
C THR A 212 0.90 3.81 24.89
N GLU A 213 -0.30 3.68 25.45
CA GLU A 213 -0.86 2.40 25.85
C GLU A 213 -1.59 1.73 24.69
N MET A 214 -1.88 0.44 24.87
CA MET A 214 -2.70 -0.29 23.91
C MET A 214 -4.14 0.23 23.99
N GLY A 215 -4.68 0.73 22.88
CA GLY A 215 -6.01 1.35 22.85
C GLY A 215 -7.11 0.39 23.26
N GLY A 216 -8.19 0.87 23.86
CA GLY A 216 -9.33 0.04 24.25
C GLY A 216 -9.98 -0.68 23.07
N VAL A 217 -10.66 -1.80 23.35
CA VAL A 217 -11.55 -2.46 22.39
C VAL A 217 -12.93 -1.83 22.55
N GLU A 218 -13.20 -0.75 21.83
CA GLU A 218 -14.59 -0.30 21.68
C GLU A 218 -15.25 -1.21 20.64
N GLU A 219 -16.22 -2.03 21.07
CA GLU A 219 -17.05 -2.80 20.15
C GLU A 219 -17.91 -1.85 19.33
N ALA A 220 -17.42 -1.46 18.16
CA ALA A 220 -18.21 -0.74 17.19
C ALA A 220 -19.41 -1.60 16.78
N LYS A 221 -20.64 -1.07 16.93
CA LYS A 221 -21.85 -1.74 16.43
C LYS A 221 -21.70 -1.95 14.93
N LEU A 222 -21.71 -3.23 14.52
CA LEU A 222 -21.55 -3.69 13.15
C LEU A 222 -22.39 -2.88 12.16
N SER A 223 -21.74 -2.00 11.41
CA SER A 223 -22.19 -1.60 10.08
C SER A 223 -21.67 -2.64 9.09
N LYS A 224 -22.36 -2.85 7.98
CA LYS A 224 -22.08 -3.94 7.04
C LYS A 224 -20.60 -3.91 6.60
N LYS A 225 -19.96 -5.10 6.54
CA LYS A 225 -18.57 -5.31 6.07
C LYS A 225 -18.43 -5.06 4.56
N GLU A 226 -18.63 -3.82 4.12
CA GLU A 226 -18.77 -3.46 2.71
C GLU A 226 -17.52 -3.78 1.90
N ILE A 227 -16.33 -3.52 2.45
CA ILE A 227 -15.07 -3.76 1.74
C ILE A 227 -14.74 -5.24 1.55
N GLU A 228 -15.07 -6.10 2.52
CA GLU A 228 -14.84 -7.55 2.42
C GLU A 228 -15.81 -8.18 1.41
N ILE A 229 -17.07 -7.73 1.40
CA ILE A 229 -18.07 -8.17 0.40
C ILE A 229 -17.62 -7.74 -1.00
N ALA A 230 -17.13 -6.51 -1.17
CA ALA A 230 -16.58 -6.05 -2.44
C ALA A 230 -15.36 -6.89 -2.85
N SER A 231 -14.43 -7.14 -1.92
CA SER A 231 -13.22 -7.95 -2.16
C SER A 231 -13.56 -9.40 -2.53
N LEU A 232 -14.58 -9.98 -1.91
CA LEU A 232 -15.06 -11.32 -2.27
C LEU A 232 -15.63 -11.34 -3.70
N LYS A 233 -16.44 -10.35 -4.08
CA LYS A 233 -16.94 -10.23 -5.46
C LYS A 233 -15.79 -10.11 -6.45
N TRP A 234 -14.78 -9.29 -6.14
CA TRP A 234 -13.58 -9.12 -6.97
C TRP A 234 -12.79 -10.40 -7.11
N LEU A 235 -12.61 -11.16 -6.02
CA LEU A 235 -11.96 -12.46 -6.04
C LEU A 235 -12.70 -13.44 -6.97
N LEU A 236 -14.03 -13.56 -6.82
CA LEU A 236 -14.85 -14.45 -7.65
C LEU A 236 -14.78 -14.07 -9.14
N MET A 237 -14.83 -12.77 -9.46
CA MET A 237 -14.65 -12.30 -10.83
C MET A 237 -13.24 -12.61 -11.36
N GLY A 238 -12.20 -12.41 -10.55
CA GLY A 238 -10.82 -12.74 -10.91
C GLY A 238 -10.65 -14.23 -11.23
N VAL A 239 -11.19 -15.11 -10.37
CA VAL A 239 -11.17 -16.57 -10.59
C VAL A 239 -11.90 -16.93 -11.88
N ALA A 240 -13.06 -16.32 -12.15
CA ALA A 240 -13.81 -16.57 -13.38
C ALA A 240 -13.01 -16.13 -14.63
N VAL A 241 -12.40 -14.95 -14.63
CA VAL A 241 -11.58 -14.45 -15.74
C VAL A 241 -10.39 -15.38 -16.00
N VAL A 242 -9.64 -15.75 -14.96
CA VAL A 242 -8.49 -16.66 -15.09
C VAL A 242 -8.94 -18.01 -15.64
N SER A 243 -10.08 -18.53 -15.18
CA SER A 243 -10.62 -19.81 -15.64
C SER A 243 -11.01 -19.76 -17.13
N VAL A 244 -11.67 -18.68 -17.57
CA VAL A 244 -12.05 -18.48 -18.98
C VAL A 244 -10.81 -18.32 -19.85
N VAL A 245 -9.86 -17.48 -19.45
CA VAL A 245 -8.60 -17.28 -20.21
C VAL A 245 -7.83 -18.59 -20.30
N GLY A 246 -7.68 -19.32 -19.19
CA GLY A 246 -7.04 -20.63 -19.16
C GLY A 246 -7.71 -21.64 -20.09
N PHE A 247 -9.06 -21.67 -20.10
CA PHE A 247 -9.82 -22.51 -21.02
C PHE A 247 -9.57 -22.13 -22.49
N VAL A 248 -9.63 -20.84 -22.82
CA VAL A 248 -9.39 -20.34 -24.19
C VAL A 248 -7.97 -20.66 -24.65
N VAL A 249 -6.96 -20.39 -23.83
CA VAL A 249 -5.55 -20.69 -24.13
C VAL A 249 -5.34 -22.18 -24.34
N THR A 250 -5.93 -23.02 -23.48
CA THR A 250 -5.85 -24.48 -23.61
C THR A 250 -6.50 -24.96 -24.91
N LYS A 251 -7.69 -24.45 -25.24
CA LYS A 251 -8.40 -24.78 -26.49
C LYS A 251 -7.63 -24.33 -27.73
N ALA A 252 -7.09 -23.11 -27.73
CA ALA A 252 -6.27 -22.59 -28.81
C ALA A 252 -5.00 -23.42 -29.00
N SER A 253 -4.33 -23.80 -27.90
CA SER A 253 -3.13 -24.65 -27.93
C SER A 253 -3.44 -26.05 -28.48
N LEU A 254 -4.54 -26.66 -28.05
CA LEU A 254 -5.00 -27.95 -28.59
C LEU A 254 -5.37 -27.87 -30.07
N LEU A 255 -5.99 -26.77 -30.51
CA LEU A 255 -6.33 -26.56 -31.91
C LEU A 255 -5.05 -26.40 -32.75
N GLY A 256 -4.09 -25.59 -32.28
CA GLY A 256 -2.78 -25.42 -32.92
C GLY A 256 -2.02 -26.74 -33.05
N GLY A 257 -2.01 -27.56 -31.99
CA GLY A 257 -1.42 -28.90 -32.03
C GLY A 257 -2.08 -29.82 -33.06
N ARG A 258 -3.42 -29.78 -33.16
CA ARG A 258 -4.16 -30.56 -34.18
C ARG A 258 -3.85 -30.11 -35.61
N VAL A 259 -3.76 -28.80 -35.85
CA VAL A 259 -3.39 -28.24 -37.15
C VAL A 259 -1.95 -28.61 -37.52
N ALA A 260 -1.02 -28.56 -36.58
CA ALA A 260 0.37 -28.99 -36.80
C ALA A 260 0.46 -30.48 -37.16
N VAL A 261 -0.24 -31.36 -36.42
CA VAL A 261 -0.28 -32.80 -36.71
C VAL A 261 -0.92 -33.08 -38.07
N TRP A 262 -1.99 -32.36 -38.43
CA TRP A 262 -2.61 -32.47 -39.75
C TRP A 262 -1.64 -32.02 -40.86
N GLY A 263 -0.97 -30.89 -40.69
CA GLY A 263 0.03 -30.38 -41.64
C GLY A 263 1.18 -31.36 -41.87
N VAL A 264 1.70 -31.99 -40.81
CA VAL A 264 2.74 -33.04 -40.92
C VAL A 264 2.23 -34.26 -41.68
N LYS A 265 1.01 -34.73 -41.38
CA LYS A 265 0.41 -35.88 -42.09
C LYS A 265 0.14 -35.58 -43.57
N SER A 266 -0.35 -34.39 -43.89
CA SER A 266 -0.59 -33.96 -45.26
C SER A 266 0.70 -33.83 -46.05
N ALA A 267 1.75 -33.21 -45.46
CA ALA A 267 3.06 -33.12 -46.09
C ALA A 267 3.70 -34.51 -46.32
N TRP A 268 3.57 -35.42 -45.35
CA TRP A 268 4.03 -36.80 -45.50
C TRP A 268 3.29 -37.55 -46.63
N SER A 269 1.97 -37.37 -46.75
CA SER A 269 1.17 -38.00 -47.79
C SER A 269 1.51 -37.51 -49.21
N MET A 270 1.91 -36.24 -49.35
CA MET A 270 2.35 -35.67 -50.63
C MET A 270 3.75 -36.15 -51.06
N LEU A 271 4.58 -36.61 -50.12
CA LEU A 271 5.90 -37.18 -50.41
C LEU A 271 5.84 -38.66 -50.82
N GLN A 272 4.68 -39.32 -50.67
CA GLN A 272 4.47 -40.73 -51.02
C GLN A 272 3.77 -40.93 -52.38
N THR A 273 3.39 -39.85 -53.06
CA THR A 273 2.86 -39.82 -54.45
C THR A 273 3.92 -39.34 -55.42
#